data_AF-A0A7W1ISW8-F1
#
_entry.id   AF-A0A7W1ISW8-F1
#
_cell.length_a   1.000
_cell.length_b   1.000
_cell.length_c   1.000
_cell.angle_alpha   90.00
_cell.angle_beta   90.00
_cell.angle_gamma   90.00
#
_symmetry.space_group_name_H-M   'P 1'
#
loop_
_entity.id
_entity.type
_entity.pdbx_description
1 polymer ?
#
loop_
_entity_poly.entity_id
_entity_poly.type
_entity_poly.pdbx_seq_one_letter_code
_entity_poly.pdbx_strand_id
1 'polypeptide(L)'
;MSSNPSYRPTIHPSIEVLATRIESLPADAPEAEHTRLRDSCKAKVRSFSIENHLRLATDAALARSRWDVVARFAATGRARA
;
A
#
# COMPACT_ATOMS: atom_id res chain seq x y z
N MET A 1 21.40 4.15 -29.91
CA MET A 1 21.60 4.33 -28.45
C MET A 1 20.24 4.64 -27.84
N SER A 2 19.56 3.62 -27.30
CA SER A 2 18.21 3.79 -26.75
C SER A 2 18.32 4.16 -25.28
N SER A 3 18.16 5.45 -24.96
CA SER A 3 18.07 5.93 -23.59
C SER A 3 16.82 5.32 -22.95
N ASN A 4 17.01 4.43 -21.99
CA ASN A 4 15.92 3.84 -21.19
C ASN A 4 15.00 4.97 -20.69
N PRO A 5 13.68 4.89 -20.91
CA PRO A 5 12.77 5.82 -20.25
C PRO A 5 12.95 5.60 -18.76
N SER A 6 13.35 6.67 -18.07
CA SER A 6 13.52 6.68 -16.62
C SER A 6 12.23 6.18 -15.99
N TYR A 7 12.20 4.90 -15.58
CA TYR A 7 11.13 4.35 -14.76
C TYR A 7 11.29 4.99 -13.39
N ARG A 8 10.90 6.25 -13.26
CA ARG A 8 10.73 6.84 -11.95
C ARG A 8 9.53 6.11 -11.35
N PRO A 9 9.72 5.34 -10.28
CA PRO A 9 8.60 4.65 -9.67
C PRO A 9 7.63 5.71 -9.16
N THR A 10 6.45 5.79 -9.78
CA THR A 10 5.36 6.67 -9.34
C THR A 10 4.99 6.31 -7.90
N ILE A 11 4.93 5.00 -7.62
CA ILE A 11 4.60 4.39 -6.34
C ILE A 11 5.37 3.08 -6.24
N HIS A 12 5.72 2.67 -5.02
CA HIS A 12 6.30 1.36 -4.80
C HIS A 12 5.30 0.26 -5.24
N PRO A 13 5.70 -0.70 -6.10
CA PRO A 13 4.78 -1.67 -6.69
C PRO A 13 3.94 -2.44 -5.66
N SER A 14 4.55 -2.86 -4.55
CA SER A 14 3.80 -3.56 -3.51
C SER A 14 2.86 -2.68 -2.68
N ILE A 15 3.06 -1.36 -2.64
CA ILE A 15 2.04 -0.46 -2.04
C ILE A 15 0.85 -0.39 -2.98
N GLU A 16 1.07 -0.21 -4.28
CA GLU A 16 -0.01 -0.16 -5.26
C GLU A 16 -0.83 -1.46 -5.25
N VAL A 17 -0.17 -2.62 -5.26
CA VAL A 17 -0.85 -3.93 -5.19
C VAL A 17 -1.68 -4.07 -3.91
N LEU A 18 -1.16 -3.64 -2.76
CA LEU A 18 -1.90 -3.72 -1.50
C LEU A 18 -3.10 -2.76 -1.48
N ALA A 19 -2.92 -1.52 -1.94
CA ALA A 19 -4.01 -0.55 -2.01
C ALA A 19 -5.13 -1.02 -2.94
N THR A 20 -4.79 -1.50 -4.14
CA THR A 20 -5.76 -2.07 -5.08
C THR A 20 -6.48 -3.27 -4.47
N ARG A 21 -5.77 -4.16 -3.77
CA ARG A 21 -6.39 -5.30 -3.07
C ARG A 21 -7.36 -4.86 -1.99
N ILE A 22 -7.03 -3.82 -1.22
CA ILE A 22 -7.92 -3.26 -0.20
C ILE A 22 -9.19 -2.70 -0.86
N GLU A 23 -9.04 -1.95 -1.95
CA GLU A 23 -10.17 -1.36 -2.70
C GLU A 23 -11.06 -2.41 -3.37
N SER A 24 -10.48 -3.54 -3.79
CA SER A 24 -11.21 -4.65 -4.42
C SER A 24 -11.71 -5.70 -3.43
N LEU A 25 -11.33 -5.64 -2.15
CA LEU A 25 -11.71 -6.65 -1.16
C LEU A 25 -13.19 -6.46 -0.82
N PRO A 26 -14.05 -7.44 -1.10
CA PRO A 26 -15.47 -7.28 -0.86
C PRO A 26 -15.75 -7.32 0.66
N ALA A 27 -16.79 -6.61 1.09
CA ALA A 27 -17.12 -6.44 2.51
C ALA A 27 -17.53 -7.76 3.19
N ASP A 28 -18.07 -8.71 2.42
CA ASP A 28 -18.44 -10.06 2.82
C ASP A 28 -17.29 -11.07 2.70
N ALA A 29 -16.08 -10.62 2.33
CA ALA A 29 -14.92 -11.51 2.31
C ALA A 29 -14.68 -12.14 3.70
N PRO A 30 -14.19 -13.39 3.75
CA PRO A 30 -13.92 -14.06 5.01
C PRO A 30 -12.99 -13.26 5.92
N GLU A 31 -13.24 -13.26 7.25
CA GLU A 31 -12.37 -12.55 8.21
C GLU A 31 -10.91 -13.01 8.14
N ALA A 32 -10.67 -14.27 7.76
CA ALA A 32 -9.34 -14.79 7.50
C ALA A 32 -8.62 -14.07 6.34
N GLU A 33 -9.34 -13.68 5.29
CA GLU A 33 -8.78 -12.95 4.16
C GLU A 33 -8.47 -11.49 4.52
N HIS A 34 -9.39 -10.83 5.22
CA HIS A 34 -9.15 -9.51 5.83
C HIS A 34 -7.93 -9.51 6.74
N THR A 35 -7.77 -10.56 7.56
CA THR A 35 -6.64 -10.72 8.47
C THR A 35 -5.33 -10.90 7.71
N ARG A 36 -5.30 -11.78 6.70
CA ARG A 36 -4.10 -12.00 5.86
C ARG A 36 -3.67 -10.74 5.12
N LEU A 37 -4.63 -9.99 4.55
CA LEU A 37 -4.35 -8.73 3.88
C LEU A 37 -3.83 -7.68 4.88
N ARG A 38 -4.44 -7.59 6.06
CA ARG A 38 -4.01 -6.69 7.14
C ARG A 38 -2.59 -7.00 7.60
N ASP A 39 -2.23 -8.26 7.77
CA ASP A 39 -0.88 -8.66 8.17
C ASP A 39 0.16 -8.33 7.10
N SER A 40 -0.20 -8.50 5.83
CA SER A 40 0.62 -8.06 4.70
C SER A 40 0.84 -6.54 4.70
N CYS A 41 -0.22 -5.77 4.99
CA CYS A 41 -0.13 -4.32 5.14
C CYS A 41 0.75 -3.92 6.33
N LYS A 42 0.59 -4.56 7.50
CA LYS A 42 1.43 -4.33 8.69
C LYS A 42 2.90 -4.64 8.44
N ALA A 43 3.20 -5.73 7.75
CA ALA A 43 4.56 -6.08 7.37
C ALA A 43 5.16 -5.02 6.42
N LYS A 44 4.36 -4.53 5.46
CA LYS A 44 4.80 -3.47 4.56
C LYS A 44 5.02 -2.14 5.29
N VAL A 45 4.12 -1.75 6.19
CA VAL A 45 4.26 -0.52 6.99
C VAL A 45 5.51 -0.55 7.86
N ARG A 46 5.82 -1.68 8.49
CA ARG A 46 7.03 -1.84 9.32
C ARG A 46 8.34 -1.83 8.53
N SER A 47 8.33 -2.34 7.29
CA SER A 47 9.54 -2.49 6.48
C SER A 47 9.79 -1.32 5.52
N PHE A 48 8.81 -0.45 5.30
CA PHE A 48 8.87 0.59 4.29
C PHE A 48 8.78 1.99 4.89
N SER A 49 9.81 2.80 4.67
CA SER A 49 9.78 4.23 5.01
C SER A 49 9.21 5.04 3.85
N ILE A 50 7.95 5.47 3.98
CA ILE A 50 7.27 6.27 2.96
C ILE A 50 7.97 7.61 2.71
N GLU A 51 8.54 8.23 3.74
CA GLU A 51 9.19 9.55 3.63
C GLU A 51 10.38 9.53 2.66
N ASN A 52 11.18 8.46 2.70
CA ASN A 52 12.30 8.31 1.76
C ASN A 52 11.80 8.10 0.31
N HIS A 53 10.69 7.38 0.15
CA HIS A 53 10.11 7.12 -1.16
C HIS A 53 9.45 8.35 -1.78
N LEU A 54 8.75 9.16 -0.97
CA LEU A 54 8.10 10.39 -1.44
C LEU A 54 9.11 11.41 -1.98
N ARG A 55 10.35 11.42 -1.49
CA ARG A 55 11.43 12.26 -2.03
C ARG A 55 11.84 11.87 -3.46
N LEU A 56 11.63 10.62 -3.84
CA LEU A 56 12.06 10.05 -5.13
C LEU A 56 10.88 9.82 -6.10
N ALA A 57 9.64 9.85 -5.59
CA ALA A 57 8.44 9.61 -6.37
C ALA A 57 8.17 10.77 -7.36
N THR A 58 7.77 10.44 -8.58
CA THR A 58 7.30 11.44 -9.56
C THR A 58 5.98 12.06 -9.14
N ASP A 59 5.12 11.28 -8.49
CA ASP A 59 3.82 11.72 -7.99
C ASP A 59 3.73 11.40 -6.49
N ALA A 60 4.25 12.32 -5.68
CA ALA A 60 4.24 12.19 -4.23
C ALA A 60 2.82 12.19 -3.64
N ALA A 61 1.86 12.89 -4.28
CA ALA A 61 0.48 12.94 -3.79
C ALA A 61 -0.20 11.59 -3.95
N LEU A 62 -0.06 10.96 -5.11
CA LEU A 62 -0.59 9.64 -5.38
C LEU A 62 0.09 8.57 -4.51
N ALA A 63 1.43 8.58 -4.42
CA ALA A 63 2.17 7.65 -3.57
C ALA A 63 1.77 7.77 -2.09
N ARG A 64 1.51 9.00 -1.61
CA ARG A 64 1.02 9.24 -0.26
C ARG A 64 -0.39 8.70 -0.06
N SER A 65 -1.30 9.00 -0.98
CA SER A 65 -2.68 8.51 -0.94
C SER A 65 -2.74 6.98 -0.84
N ARG A 66 -2.01 6.27 -1.71
CA ARG A 66 -1.94 4.80 -1.67
C ARG A 66 -1.32 4.26 -0.40
N TRP A 67 -0.28 4.91 0.11
CA TRP A 67 0.29 4.55 1.40
C TRP A 67 -0.71 4.72 2.54
N ASP A 68 -1.44 5.82 2.57
CA ASP A 68 -2.41 6.10 3.63
C ASP A 68 -3.54 5.05 3.64
N VAL A 69 -3.99 4.56 2.47
CA VAL A 69 -4.92 3.43 2.38
C VAL A 69 -4.35 2.18 3.06
N VAL A 70 -3.12 1.79 2.71
CA VAL A 70 -2.43 0.62 3.29
C VAL A 70 -2.21 0.78 4.80
N ALA A 71 -1.75 1.96 5.23
CA ALA A 71 -1.48 2.24 6.63
C ALA A 71 -2.75 2.25 7.49
N ARG A 72 -3.84 2.83 6.97
CA ARG A 72 -5.15 2.79 7.63
C ARG A 72 -5.71 1.39 7.74
N PHE A 73 -5.62 0.59 6.67
CA PHE A 73 -6.07 -0.80 6.69
C PHE A 73 -5.22 -1.69 7.63
N ALA A 74 -3.92 -1.42 7.74
CA ALA A 74 -3.07 -2.06 8.73
C ALA A 74 -3.46 -1.71 10.18
N ALA A 75 -3.93 -0.47 10.38
CA ALA A 75 -4.29 0.09 11.68
C ALA A 75 -5.75 -0.19 12.11
N THR A 76 -6.64 -0.59 11.20
CA THR A 76 -7.99 -1.03 11.56
C THR A 76 -7.89 -2.31 12.38
N GLY A 77 -7.91 -2.14 13.70
CA GLY A 77 -8.01 -3.23 14.65
C GLY A 77 -9.35 -3.94 14.51
N ARG A 78 -9.40 -5.20 14.97
CA ARG A 78 -10.65 -5.93 15.20
C ARG A 78 -11.51 -5.03 16.10
N ALA A 79 -12.56 -4.40 15.56
CA ALA A 79 -13.60 -3.88 16.42
C ALA A 79 -14.05 -5.10 17.24
N ARG A 80 -13.77 -5.05 18.55
CA ARG A 80 -14.17 -6.08 19.49
C ARG A 80 -15.69 -6.16 19.40
N ALA A 81 -16.21 -7.13 18.65
CA ALA A 81 -17.58 -7.59 18.76
C ALA A 81 -17.64 -8.60 19.91
#